data_AF-A0A7U9NI22-F1
#
_entry.id   AF-A0A7U9NI22-F1
#
_cell.length_a   1.000
_cell.length_b   1.000
_cell.length_c   1.000
_cell.angle_alpha   90.00
_cell.angle_beta   90.00
_cell.angle_gamma   90.00
#
_symmetry.space_group_name_H-M   'P 1'
#
loop_
_entity.id
_entity.type
_entity.pdbx_description
1 polymer ?
#
loop_
_entity_poly.entity_id
_entity_poly.type
_entity_poly.pdbx_seq_one_letter_code
_entity_poly.pdbx_strand_id
1 'polypeptide(L)'
;MPSKAYFWIEDRKGKAGFLFWKTLMRELCPDVIVESKKNNSELVKAVKALQDRNNQYIIVLDHAFDNLQVYREQKLLKTYADGKDNVFLLSIICFEYLLLEFDKLVDWIYAPDDEFLIKRAWAVKAREMLLPMIRSGELNYTSIREIVTNDNYKKEYNIEQLSARLLYDLTRNTGFEISKGKIGDCWIRSCCEWQERQEDDICGLENNRMSISEKMRAVYQGTSLSKEFSNAGLEVVL
;
A
#
# COMPACT_ATOMS: atom_id res chain seq x y z
N MET A 1 -13.99 24.17 18.39
CA MET A 1 -13.46 22.81 18.61
C MET A 1 -12.07 22.77 18.02
N PRO A 2 -11.11 22.00 18.56
CA PRO A 2 -9.83 21.82 17.89
C PRO A 2 -10.07 21.23 16.50
N SER A 3 -9.31 21.72 15.51
CA SER A 3 -9.31 21.18 14.15
C SER A 3 -8.91 19.71 14.21
N LYS A 4 -9.65 18.85 13.50
CA LYS A 4 -9.33 17.42 13.35
C LYS A 4 -8.67 17.18 12.00
N ALA A 5 -7.88 16.12 11.92
CA ALA A 5 -7.37 15.60 10.66
C ALA A 5 -8.06 14.28 10.31
N TYR A 6 -8.49 14.15 9.06
CA TYR A 6 -9.13 12.95 8.53
C TYR A 6 -8.28 12.37 7.41
N PHE A 7 -8.14 11.05 7.40
CA PHE A 7 -7.46 10.30 6.34
C PHE A 7 -8.48 9.43 5.62
N TRP A 8 -8.88 9.87 4.42
CA TRP A 8 -9.91 9.22 3.62
C TRP A 8 -9.29 8.29 2.59
N ILE A 9 -9.80 7.07 2.56
CA ILE A 9 -9.34 5.99 1.68
C ILE A 9 -10.55 5.33 0.99
N GLU A 10 -10.36 4.85 -0.22
CA GLU A 10 -11.33 4.04 -0.96
C GLU A 10 -11.53 2.65 -0.35
N ASP A 11 -10.49 2.08 0.27
CA ASP A 11 -10.52 0.76 0.89
C ASP A 11 -11.73 0.51 1.80
N ARG A 12 -12.37 -0.67 1.65
CA ARG A 12 -13.51 -1.06 2.49
C ARG A 12 -13.07 -1.43 3.90
N LYS A 13 -13.85 -1.00 4.91
CA LYS A 13 -13.67 -1.43 6.30
C LYS A 13 -13.54 -2.96 6.42
N GLY A 14 -12.53 -3.40 7.18
CA GLY A 14 -12.25 -4.82 7.41
C GLY A 14 -11.53 -5.53 6.26
N LYS A 15 -11.05 -4.81 5.24
CA LYS A 15 -10.16 -5.34 4.20
C LYS A 15 -8.70 -4.95 4.45
N ALA A 16 -7.79 -5.61 3.74
CA ALA A 16 -6.34 -5.50 3.93
C ALA A 16 -5.86 -4.04 3.92
N GLY A 17 -6.17 -3.27 2.87
CA GLY A 17 -5.77 -1.87 2.76
C GLY A 17 -6.34 -1.00 3.89
N PHE A 18 -7.62 -1.14 4.26
CA PHE A 18 -8.18 -0.41 5.41
C PHE A 18 -7.44 -0.72 6.72
N LEU A 19 -7.14 -2.00 6.99
CA LEU A 19 -6.42 -2.40 8.20
C LEU A 19 -4.98 -1.89 8.19
N PHE A 20 -4.32 -1.91 7.04
CA PHE A 20 -3.00 -1.32 6.84
C PHE A 20 -3.02 0.18 7.14
N TRP A 21 -3.83 0.96 6.42
CA TRP A 21 -3.91 2.42 6.59
C TRP A 21 -4.28 2.83 8.01
N LYS A 22 -5.24 2.12 8.62
CA LYS A 22 -5.62 2.34 10.02
C LYS A 22 -4.43 2.11 10.97
N THR A 23 -3.63 1.08 10.72
CA THR A 23 -2.47 0.76 11.56
C THR A 23 -1.36 1.77 11.33
N LEU A 24 -1.02 2.06 10.08
CA LEU A 24 -0.02 3.06 9.69
C LEU A 24 -0.31 4.42 10.35
N MET A 25 -1.53 4.93 10.19
CA MET A 25 -1.89 6.23 10.75
C MET A 25 -1.94 6.20 12.28
N ARG A 26 -2.39 5.11 12.91
CA ARG A 26 -2.34 4.98 14.37
C ARG A 26 -0.92 5.08 14.91
N GLU A 27 0.06 4.48 14.23
CA GLU A 27 1.45 4.48 14.70
C GLU A 27 2.20 5.77 14.36
N LEU A 28 1.91 6.39 13.21
CA LEU A 28 2.63 7.59 12.75
C LEU A 28 1.95 8.89 13.21
N CYS A 29 0.63 8.97 13.13
CA CYS A 29 -0.15 10.16 13.44
C CYS A 29 -1.42 9.80 14.24
N PRO A 30 -1.31 9.47 15.54
CA PRO A 30 -2.42 8.91 16.34
C PRO A 30 -3.70 9.76 16.37
N ASP A 31 -3.56 11.07 16.18
CA ASP A 31 -4.67 12.04 16.17
C ASP A 31 -5.45 12.07 14.84
N VAL A 32 -4.96 11.39 13.79
CA VAL A 32 -5.59 11.34 12.48
C VAL A 32 -6.68 10.26 12.41
N ILE A 33 -7.87 10.65 11.98
CA ILE A 33 -9.04 9.78 11.91
C ILE A 33 -9.13 9.12 10.53
N VAL A 34 -8.89 7.81 10.45
CA VAL A 34 -9.02 7.05 9.20
C VAL A 34 -10.47 6.70 8.87
N GLU A 35 -10.95 7.10 7.69
CA GLU A 35 -12.30 6.83 7.21
C GLU A 35 -12.32 6.15 5.84
N SER A 36 -13.04 5.03 5.75
CA SER A 36 -13.34 4.36 4.49
C SER A 36 -14.47 5.07 3.74
N LYS A 37 -14.26 5.32 2.44
CA LYS A 37 -15.28 5.74 1.48
C LYS A 37 -15.71 4.62 0.54
N LYS A 38 -15.31 3.36 0.79
CA LYS A 38 -15.74 2.11 0.15
C LYS A 38 -15.28 1.85 -1.30
N ASN A 39 -15.08 2.90 -2.09
CA ASN A 39 -14.51 2.88 -3.43
C ASN A 39 -14.16 4.31 -3.91
N ASN A 40 -13.43 4.40 -5.03
CA ASN A 40 -13.02 5.67 -5.65
C ASN A 40 -14.20 6.59 -5.99
N SER A 41 -15.28 6.07 -6.56
CA SER A 41 -16.43 6.89 -6.96
C SER A 41 -17.09 7.57 -5.75
N GLU A 42 -17.25 6.86 -4.63
CA GLU A 42 -17.81 7.40 -3.40
C GLU A 42 -16.84 8.35 -2.69
N LEU A 43 -15.53 8.11 -2.76
CA LEU A 43 -14.50 9.03 -2.29
C LEU A 43 -14.55 10.37 -3.05
N VAL A 44 -14.61 10.33 -4.38
CA VAL A 44 -14.75 11.52 -5.23
C VAL A 44 -16.04 12.29 -4.91
N LYS A 45 -17.16 11.59 -4.71
CA LYS A 45 -18.42 12.22 -4.28
C LYS A 45 -18.29 12.89 -2.92
N ALA A 46 -17.60 12.27 -1.97
CA ALA A 46 -17.38 12.84 -0.64
C ALA A 46 -16.59 14.15 -0.71
N VAL A 47 -15.51 14.20 -1.50
CA VAL A 47 -14.71 15.43 -1.68
C VAL A 47 -15.47 16.52 -2.44
N LYS A 48 -16.31 16.14 -3.42
CA LYS A 48 -17.21 17.08 -4.09
C LYS A 48 -18.20 17.72 -3.12
N ALA A 49 -18.78 16.93 -2.22
CA ALA A 49 -19.78 17.39 -1.25
C ALA A 49 -19.16 18.05 0.01
N LEU A 50 -17.83 18.06 0.14
CA LEU A 50 -17.15 18.59 1.30
C LEU A 50 -17.28 20.12 1.38
N GLN A 51 -17.99 20.59 2.42
CA GLN A 51 -18.16 22.00 2.75
C GLN A 51 -17.39 22.43 3.99
N ASP A 52 -16.93 21.48 4.80
CA ASP A 52 -16.18 21.78 6.01
C ASP A 52 -14.82 22.39 5.65
N ARG A 53 -14.49 23.49 6.35
CA ARG A 53 -13.22 24.23 6.23
C ARG A 53 -12.41 24.23 7.52
N ASN A 54 -12.94 23.66 8.59
CA ASN A 54 -12.30 23.68 9.90
C ASN A 54 -11.35 22.51 10.10
N ASN A 55 -11.63 21.36 9.50
CA ASN A 55 -10.81 20.16 9.59
C ASN A 55 -9.92 19.99 8.36
N GLN A 56 -8.84 19.23 8.52
CA GLN A 56 -7.96 18.84 7.43
C GLN A 56 -8.36 17.47 6.88
N TYR A 57 -8.28 17.31 5.56
CA TYR A 57 -8.67 16.10 4.86
C TYR A 57 -7.54 15.63 3.96
N ILE A 58 -6.87 14.55 4.36
CA ILE A 58 -5.87 13.84 3.59
C ILE A 58 -6.59 12.76 2.80
N ILE A 59 -6.50 12.82 1.48
CA ILE A 59 -7.22 11.94 0.56
C ILE A 59 -6.21 11.05 -0.15
N VAL A 60 -6.23 9.76 0.15
CA VAL A 60 -5.51 8.76 -0.66
C VAL A 60 -6.44 8.32 -1.77
N LEU A 61 -5.94 8.31 -2.99
CA LEU A 61 -6.64 7.74 -4.13
C LEU A 61 -5.65 6.91 -4.95
N ASP A 62 -6.11 5.73 -5.35
CA ASP A 62 -5.39 4.89 -6.30
C ASP A 62 -5.09 5.64 -7.60
N HIS A 63 -3.85 5.54 -8.05
CA HIS A 63 -3.33 6.07 -9.29
C HIS A 63 -3.00 4.94 -10.27
N ALA A 64 -4.04 4.42 -10.92
CA ALA A 64 -3.90 3.45 -12.00
C ALA A 64 -3.94 4.17 -13.36
N PHE A 65 -2.78 4.58 -13.86
CA PHE A 65 -2.62 5.30 -15.13
C PHE A 65 -3.01 4.44 -16.36
N ASP A 66 -2.99 3.12 -16.22
CA ASP A 66 -3.39 2.14 -17.23
C ASP A 66 -4.86 1.68 -17.05
N ASN A 67 -5.60 2.31 -16.14
CA ASN A 67 -7.04 2.12 -15.93
C ASN A 67 -7.80 3.43 -16.21
N LEU A 68 -8.50 3.49 -17.35
CA LEU A 68 -9.21 4.69 -17.79
C LEU A 68 -10.28 5.18 -16.80
N GLN A 69 -10.92 4.28 -16.04
CA GLN A 69 -11.92 4.68 -15.06
C GLN A 69 -11.27 5.40 -13.88
N VAL A 70 -10.23 4.79 -13.30
CA VAL A 70 -9.48 5.36 -12.17
C VAL A 70 -8.84 6.69 -12.56
N TYR A 71 -8.25 6.77 -13.76
CA TYR A 71 -7.70 8.02 -14.29
C TYR A 71 -8.74 9.16 -14.38
N ARG A 72 -9.97 8.86 -14.82
CA ARG A 72 -11.06 9.85 -14.87
C ARG A 72 -11.48 10.31 -13.47
N GLU A 73 -11.58 9.38 -12.53
CA GLU A 73 -11.93 9.67 -11.13
C GLU A 73 -10.87 10.57 -10.49
N GLN A 74 -9.59 10.30 -10.73
CA GLN A 74 -8.49 11.15 -10.25
C GLN A 74 -8.56 12.57 -10.82
N LYS A 75 -8.86 12.72 -12.11
CA LYS A 75 -9.01 14.05 -12.74
C LYS A 75 -10.15 14.84 -12.09
N LEU A 76 -11.30 14.19 -11.86
CA LEU A 76 -12.43 14.81 -11.17
C LEU A 76 -12.08 15.19 -9.72
N LEU A 77 -11.39 14.30 -8.99
CA LEU A 77 -10.95 14.57 -7.62
C LEU A 77 -10.08 15.82 -7.55
N LYS A 78 -9.09 15.94 -8.45
CA LYS A 78 -8.22 17.11 -8.54
C LYS A 78 -9.03 18.39 -8.78
N THR A 79 -10.00 18.37 -9.69
CA THR A 79 -10.90 19.52 -9.92
C THR A 79 -11.73 19.87 -8.68
N TYR A 80 -12.19 18.89 -7.90
CA TYR A 80 -12.99 19.17 -6.71
C TYR A 80 -12.15 19.60 -5.51
N ALA A 81 -10.89 19.16 -5.41
CA ALA A 81 -9.96 19.61 -4.38
C ALA A 81 -9.38 20.99 -4.70
N ASP A 82 -9.33 21.39 -5.97
CA ASP A 82 -8.82 22.69 -6.38
C ASP A 82 -9.54 23.84 -5.65
N GLY A 83 -8.76 24.78 -5.13
CA GLY A 83 -9.24 25.89 -4.30
C GLY A 83 -9.65 25.53 -2.86
N LYS A 84 -9.48 24.29 -2.40
CA LYS A 84 -9.63 23.91 -0.98
C LYS A 84 -8.25 23.85 -0.31
N ASP A 85 -8.00 24.74 0.63
CA ASP A 85 -6.76 24.81 1.42
C ASP A 85 -6.65 23.72 2.50
N ASN A 86 -7.77 23.09 2.83
CA ASN A 86 -7.87 22.05 3.84
C ASN A 86 -7.96 20.62 3.27
N VAL A 87 -7.75 20.45 1.96
CA VAL A 87 -7.76 19.14 1.29
C VAL A 87 -6.40 18.84 0.67
N PHE A 88 -5.78 17.74 1.11
CA PHE A 88 -4.47 17.29 0.68
C PHE A 88 -4.61 15.98 -0.08
N LEU A 89 -4.04 15.89 -1.27
CA LEU A 89 -4.13 14.69 -2.11
C LEU A 89 -2.81 13.91 -2.06
N LEU A 90 -2.89 12.62 -1.74
CA LEU A 90 -1.79 11.67 -1.85
C LEU A 90 -2.00 10.80 -3.09
N SER A 91 -1.00 10.77 -3.98
CA SER A 91 -1.09 10.06 -5.26
C SER A 91 -0.32 8.75 -5.18
N ILE A 92 -0.97 7.68 -4.72
CA ILE A 92 -0.38 6.35 -4.57
C ILE A 92 -0.92 5.47 -5.68
N ILE A 93 -0.09 4.64 -6.33
CA ILE A 93 -0.56 3.76 -7.42
C ILE A 93 -1.68 2.84 -6.94
N CYS A 94 -1.41 2.06 -5.90
CA CYS A 94 -2.39 1.37 -5.07
C CYS A 94 -1.70 0.86 -3.80
N PHE A 95 -2.47 0.37 -2.84
CA PHE A 95 -1.96 -0.25 -1.62
C PHE A 95 -1.04 -1.45 -1.91
N GLU A 96 -1.37 -2.32 -2.87
CA GLU A 96 -0.54 -3.48 -3.18
C GLU A 96 0.79 -3.08 -3.81
N TYR A 97 0.79 -2.07 -4.68
CA TYR A 97 2.03 -1.54 -5.23
C TYR A 97 2.90 -0.92 -4.14
N LEU A 98 2.31 -0.17 -3.22
CA LEU A 98 3.01 0.44 -2.10
C LEU A 98 3.79 -0.59 -1.28
N LEU A 99 3.16 -1.72 -0.94
CA LEU A 99 3.85 -2.80 -0.24
C LEU A 99 4.88 -3.49 -1.15
N LEU A 100 4.61 -3.61 -2.45
CA LEU A 100 5.54 -4.22 -3.40
C LEU A 100 6.82 -3.40 -3.58
N GLU A 101 6.73 -2.07 -3.59
CA GLU A 101 7.89 -1.18 -3.73
C GLU A 101 8.72 -1.03 -2.46
N PHE A 102 8.19 -1.45 -1.31
CA PHE A 102 8.88 -1.38 -0.03
C PHE A 102 10.27 -2.03 -0.12
N ASP A 103 11.32 -1.25 0.12
CA ASP A 103 12.70 -1.65 -0.11
C ASP A 103 13.11 -2.95 0.60
N LYS A 104 12.67 -3.13 1.86
CA LYS A 104 12.97 -4.31 2.70
C LYS A 104 11.94 -5.43 2.60
N LEU A 105 11.02 -5.40 1.63
CA LEU A 105 9.96 -6.41 1.50
C LEU A 105 10.49 -7.85 1.51
N VAL A 106 11.51 -8.14 0.69
CA VAL A 106 12.08 -9.49 0.55
C VAL A 106 12.76 -9.91 1.86
N ASP A 107 13.55 -9.01 2.45
CA ASP A 107 14.27 -9.24 3.72
C ASP A 107 13.32 -9.37 4.92
N TRP A 108 12.09 -8.89 4.83
CA TRP A 108 11.08 -9.09 5.88
C TRP A 108 10.42 -10.45 5.74
N ILE A 109 10.02 -10.81 4.52
CA ILE A 109 9.29 -12.05 4.26
C ILE A 109 10.18 -13.26 4.52
N TYR A 110 11.40 -13.28 3.99
CA TYR A 110 12.24 -14.47 3.93
C TYR A 110 13.47 -14.36 4.83
N ALA A 111 13.78 -15.45 5.54
CA ALA A 111 15.09 -15.62 6.13
C ALA A 111 16.15 -15.96 5.05
N PRO A 112 17.46 -15.76 5.29
CA PRO A 112 18.52 -15.98 4.30
C PRO A 112 18.51 -17.37 3.62
N ASP A 113 18.07 -18.42 4.34
CA ASP A 113 18.01 -19.81 3.86
C ASP A 113 16.57 -20.34 3.69
N ASP A 114 15.60 -19.44 3.55
CA ASP A 114 14.19 -19.80 3.40
C ASP A 114 13.93 -20.50 2.05
N GLU A 115 13.36 -21.72 2.09
CA GLU A 115 13.02 -22.48 0.89
C GLU A 115 12.03 -21.73 -0.02
N PHE A 116 11.17 -20.88 0.55
CA PHE A 116 10.28 -20.04 -0.24
C PHE A 116 11.03 -19.01 -1.09
N LEU A 117 12.16 -18.49 -0.63
CA LEU A 117 12.98 -17.57 -1.42
C LEU A 117 13.47 -18.24 -2.71
N ILE A 118 13.92 -19.51 -2.61
CA ILE A 118 14.33 -20.31 -3.77
C ILE A 118 13.13 -20.55 -4.70
N LYS A 119 12.00 -21.01 -4.15
CA LYS A 119 10.78 -21.31 -4.93
C LYS A 119 10.16 -20.07 -5.59
N ARG A 120 10.43 -18.88 -5.07
CA ARG A 120 9.83 -17.60 -5.49
C ARG A 120 10.85 -16.62 -6.06
N ALA A 121 12.06 -17.08 -6.38
CA ALA A 121 13.10 -16.26 -7.01
C ALA A 121 12.61 -15.57 -8.30
N TRP A 122 11.71 -16.23 -9.06
CA TRP A 122 11.06 -15.63 -10.23
C TRP A 122 10.20 -14.41 -9.87
N ALA A 123 9.49 -14.43 -8.73
CA ALA A 123 8.64 -13.34 -8.28
C ALA A 123 9.47 -12.16 -7.76
N VAL A 124 10.60 -12.46 -7.11
CA VAL A 124 11.60 -11.44 -6.73
C VAL A 124 12.16 -10.75 -7.97
N LYS A 125 12.58 -11.52 -8.98
CA LYS A 125 13.05 -10.98 -10.27
C LYS A 125 11.98 -10.16 -10.99
N ALA A 126 10.73 -10.63 -10.97
CA ALA A 126 9.60 -9.90 -11.55
C ALA A 126 9.37 -8.54 -10.84
N ARG A 127 9.47 -8.50 -9.51
CA ARG A 127 9.46 -7.24 -8.73
C ARG A 127 10.61 -6.33 -9.14
N GLU A 128 11.84 -6.84 -9.19
CA GLU A 128 13.03 -6.06 -9.58
C GLU A 128 12.92 -5.43 -10.97
N MET A 129 12.17 -6.05 -11.87
CA MET A 129 11.87 -5.50 -13.20
C MET A 129 10.71 -4.52 -13.19
N LEU A 130 9.66 -4.78 -12.39
CA LEU A 130 8.48 -3.93 -12.32
C LEU A 130 8.77 -2.54 -11.74
N LEU A 131 9.55 -2.48 -10.66
CA LEU A 131 9.84 -1.21 -9.99
C LEU A 131 10.49 -0.15 -10.92
N PRO A 132 11.56 -0.45 -11.67
CA PRO A 132 12.14 0.53 -12.59
C PRO A 132 11.22 0.86 -13.77
N MET A 133 10.43 -0.09 -14.29
CA MET A 133 9.46 0.19 -15.37
C MET A 133 8.44 1.25 -14.95
N ILE A 134 7.89 1.13 -13.75
CA ILE A 134 6.93 2.12 -13.23
C ILE A 134 7.59 3.48 -13.04
N ARG A 135 8.82 3.49 -12.50
CA ARG A 135 9.58 4.74 -12.31
C ARG A 135 9.91 5.43 -13.64
N SER A 136 10.10 4.68 -14.72
CA SER A 136 10.31 5.24 -16.06
C SER A 136 9.01 5.58 -16.80
N GLY A 137 7.84 5.31 -16.22
CA GLY A 137 6.54 5.53 -16.86
C GLY A 137 6.21 4.51 -17.98
N GLU A 138 6.89 3.36 -17.99
CA GLU A 138 6.61 2.28 -18.93
C GLU A 138 5.25 1.65 -18.61
N LEU A 139 4.42 1.49 -19.64
CA LEU A 139 3.06 0.94 -19.53
C LEU A 139 2.99 -0.51 -19.99
N ASN A 140 4.05 -1.02 -20.63
CA ASN A 140 4.12 -2.36 -21.17
C ASN A 140 4.86 -3.32 -20.23
N TYR A 141 4.09 -4.13 -19.51
CA TYR A 141 4.60 -5.14 -18.59
C TYR A 141 4.88 -6.51 -19.23
N THR A 142 5.03 -6.59 -20.55
CA THR A 142 5.16 -7.89 -21.26
C THR A 142 6.39 -8.68 -20.81
N SER A 143 7.52 -8.02 -20.59
CA SER A 143 8.77 -8.65 -20.16
C SER A 143 8.69 -9.29 -18.76
N ILE A 144 7.83 -8.76 -17.87
CA ILE A 144 7.56 -9.40 -16.57
C ILE A 144 6.84 -10.73 -16.80
N ARG A 145 5.89 -10.76 -17.74
CA ARG A 145 5.09 -11.94 -18.04
C ARG A 145 5.94 -13.07 -18.64
N GLU A 146 7.00 -12.74 -19.37
CA GLU A 146 7.94 -13.73 -19.93
C GLU A 146 8.73 -14.47 -18.84
N ILE A 147 8.93 -13.84 -17.67
CA ILE A 147 9.65 -14.45 -16.55
C ILE A 147 8.70 -15.21 -15.62
N VAL A 148 7.41 -14.85 -15.63
CA VAL A 148 6.41 -15.60 -14.91
C VAL A 148 6.01 -16.83 -15.71
N THR A 149 6.57 -17.98 -15.35
CA THR A 149 6.32 -19.27 -16.02
C THR A 149 4.94 -19.86 -15.76
N ASN A 150 4.00 -19.08 -15.19
CA ASN A 150 2.74 -19.58 -14.66
C ASN A 150 1.56 -18.92 -15.38
N ASP A 151 0.64 -19.73 -15.92
CA ASP A 151 -0.58 -19.33 -16.65
C ASP A 151 -1.51 -18.37 -15.87
N ASN A 152 -1.21 -18.11 -14.60
CA ASN A 152 -1.94 -17.23 -13.71
C ASN A 152 -1.77 -15.72 -14.00
N TYR A 153 -0.88 -15.33 -14.91
CA TYR A 153 -0.67 -13.91 -15.27
C TYR A 153 -1.35 -13.58 -16.60
N LYS A 154 -2.43 -12.79 -16.55
CA LYS A 154 -3.18 -12.40 -17.74
C LYS A 154 -2.46 -11.28 -18.50
N LYS A 155 -2.56 -11.31 -19.84
CA LYS A 155 -2.03 -10.25 -20.72
C LYS A 155 -2.68 -8.88 -20.53
N GLU A 156 -3.83 -8.81 -19.86
CA GLU A 156 -4.63 -7.60 -19.71
C GLU A 156 -4.56 -7.01 -18.29
N TYR A 157 -3.69 -7.54 -17.42
CA TYR A 157 -3.54 -6.99 -16.08
C TYR A 157 -3.00 -5.56 -16.13
N ASN A 158 -3.75 -4.67 -15.46
CA ASN A 158 -3.30 -3.33 -15.11
C ASN A 158 -2.31 -3.39 -13.94
N ILE A 159 -1.75 -2.23 -13.56
CA ILE A 159 -0.68 -2.18 -12.57
C ILE A 159 -1.11 -2.64 -11.19
N GLU A 160 -2.33 -2.32 -10.78
CA GLU A 160 -2.93 -2.75 -9.51
C GLU A 160 -3.04 -4.28 -9.48
N GLN A 161 -3.59 -4.88 -10.53
CA GLN A 161 -3.78 -6.33 -10.64
C GLN A 161 -2.44 -7.08 -10.69
N LEU A 162 -1.48 -6.55 -11.45
CA LEU A 162 -0.14 -7.13 -11.53
C LEU A 162 0.59 -7.04 -10.19
N SER A 163 0.51 -5.89 -9.53
CA SER A 163 1.13 -5.67 -8.22
C SER A 163 0.51 -6.55 -7.15
N ALA A 164 -0.83 -6.63 -7.10
CA ALA A 164 -1.56 -7.51 -6.19
C ALA A 164 -1.19 -8.99 -6.39
N ARG A 165 -1.06 -9.41 -7.64
CA ARG A 165 -0.69 -10.80 -7.95
C ARG A 165 0.75 -11.11 -7.54
N LEU A 166 1.70 -10.25 -7.87
CA LEU A 166 3.11 -10.40 -7.48
C LEU A 166 3.27 -10.37 -5.96
N LEU A 167 2.61 -9.43 -5.29
CA LEU A 167 2.63 -9.33 -3.84
C LEU A 167 2.06 -10.58 -3.18
N TYR A 168 0.95 -11.12 -3.69
CA TYR A 168 0.41 -12.39 -3.22
C TYR A 168 1.39 -13.54 -3.44
N ASP A 169 1.99 -13.67 -4.63
CA ASP A 169 2.93 -14.76 -4.91
C ASP A 169 4.21 -14.67 -4.06
N LEU A 170 4.67 -13.46 -3.71
CA LEU A 170 5.75 -13.23 -2.75
C LEU A 170 5.34 -13.58 -1.31
N THR A 171 4.11 -13.26 -0.90
CA THR A 171 3.75 -13.28 0.53
C THR A 171 2.90 -14.46 0.97
N ARG A 172 2.27 -15.20 0.05
CA ARG A 172 1.37 -16.34 0.37
C ARG A 172 2.04 -17.36 1.29
N ASN A 173 1.30 -17.97 2.20
CA ASN A 173 1.81 -18.94 3.17
C ASN A 173 2.95 -18.39 4.05
N THR A 174 2.97 -17.09 4.32
CA THR A 174 3.89 -16.47 5.30
C THR A 174 3.08 -15.59 6.25
N GLY A 175 3.67 -15.21 7.38
CA GLY A 175 3.06 -14.21 8.27
C GLY A 175 2.83 -12.84 7.64
N PHE A 176 3.42 -12.58 6.46
CA PHE A 176 3.25 -11.37 5.65
C PHE A 176 2.23 -11.51 4.52
N GLU A 177 1.46 -12.61 4.47
CA GLU A 177 0.49 -12.84 3.39
C GLU A 177 -0.46 -11.66 3.16
N ILE A 178 -0.48 -11.14 1.93
CA ILE A 178 -1.47 -10.20 1.44
C ILE A 178 -2.33 -10.89 0.40
N SER A 179 -3.63 -10.98 0.66
CA SER A 179 -4.60 -11.49 -0.30
C SER A 179 -5.90 -10.69 -0.24
N LYS A 180 -6.90 -11.06 -1.04
CA LYS A 180 -8.16 -10.31 -1.15
C LYS A 180 -8.90 -10.28 0.20
N GLY A 181 -8.70 -9.20 0.94
CA GLY A 181 -9.33 -8.96 2.24
C GLY A 181 -8.62 -9.57 3.44
N LYS A 182 -7.39 -10.09 3.28
CA LYS A 182 -6.54 -10.56 4.38
C LYS A 182 -5.21 -9.81 4.35
N ILE A 183 -4.76 -9.38 5.53
CA ILE A 183 -3.43 -8.84 5.77
C ILE A 183 -2.81 -9.70 6.88
N GLY A 184 -1.63 -10.26 6.62
CA GLY A 184 -0.92 -11.09 7.59
C GLY A 184 -0.54 -10.32 8.85
N ASP A 185 -0.57 -10.99 10.00
CA ASP A 185 -0.31 -10.37 11.30
C ASP A 185 1.10 -9.76 11.38
N CYS A 186 2.08 -10.26 10.63
CA CYS A 186 3.42 -9.69 10.60
C CYS A 186 3.46 -8.26 10.04
N TRP A 187 2.45 -7.81 9.28
CA TRP A 187 2.33 -6.41 8.86
C TRP A 187 1.78 -5.51 9.96
N ILE A 188 0.79 -5.98 10.73
CA ILE A 188 -0.06 -5.12 11.58
C ILE A 188 0.11 -5.37 13.09
N ARG A 189 1.01 -6.26 13.49
CA ARG A 189 1.36 -6.54 14.89
C ARG A 189 2.88 -6.54 15.11
N SER A 190 3.28 -6.35 16.37
CA SER A 190 4.68 -6.52 16.78
C SER A 190 5.09 -8.00 16.60
N CYS A 191 6.35 -8.28 16.28
CA CYS A 191 6.82 -9.66 16.13
C CYS A 191 6.66 -10.52 17.41
N CYS A 192 6.55 -9.89 18.57
CA CYS A 192 6.39 -10.54 19.87
C CYS A 192 4.93 -10.85 20.26
N GLU A 193 3.94 -10.55 19.41
CA GLU A 193 2.51 -10.67 19.72
C GLU A 193 1.81 -11.85 19.01
N TRP A 194 2.54 -12.64 18.23
CA TRP A 194 1.95 -13.77 17.49
C TRP A 194 1.87 -15.02 18.37
N GLN A 195 0.72 -15.22 19.03
CA GLN A 195 0.48 -16.33 19.94
C GLN A 195 0.36 -17.71 19.26
N GLU A 196 0.00 -17.75 17.98
CA GLU A 196 -0.23 -18.99 17.21
C GLU A 196 0.97 -19.42 16.34
N ARG A 197 2.14 -18.78 16.54
CA ARG A 197 3.34 -19.03 15.73
C ARG A 197 3.83 -20.48 15.90
N GLN A 198 4.01 -21.18 14.79
CA GLN A 198 4.61 -22.51 14.72
C GLN A 198 6.14 -22.41 14.56
N GLU A 199 6.85 -23.51 14.85
CA GLU A 199 8.32 -23.55 14.73
C GLU A 199 8.82 -23.33 13.29
N ASP A 200 8.00 -23.67 12.30
CA ASP A 200 8.27 -23.47 10.87
C ASP A 200 7.78 -22.12 10.32
N ASP A 201 7.16 -21.26 11.13
CA ASP A 201 6.78 -19.89 10.77
C ASP A 201 8.00 -18.94 10.83
N ILE A 202 9.02 -19.22 10.02
CA ILE A 202 10.25 -18.43 9.92
C ILE A 202 9.99 -17.20 9.04
N CYS A 203 10.59 -16.06 9.40
CA CYS A 203 10.62 -14.88 8.54
C CYS A 203 11.93 -14.11 8.74
N GLY A 204 12.22 -13.16 7.86
CA GLY A 204 13.48 -12.41 7.91
C GLY A 204 13.61 -11.43 9.08
N LEU A 205 12.53 -11.20 9.84
CA LEU A 205 12.55 -10.41 11.08
C LEU A 205 12.90 -11.21 12.35
N GLU A 206 13.30 -12.48 12.26
CA GLU A 206 13.57 -13.31 13.44
C GLU A 206 14.66 -12.73 14.35
N ASN A 207 15.76 -12.29 13.75
CA ASN A 207 16.92 -11.77 14.48
C ASN A 207 16.76 -10.30 14.87
N ASN A 208 15.72 -9.63 14.37
CA ASN A 208 15.42 -8.24 14.66
C ASN A 208 13.90 -8.06 14.84
N ARG A 209 13.40 -8.45 16.00
CA ARG A 209 11.96 -8.42 16.31
C ARG A 209 11.48 -6.99 16.48
N MET A 210 10.90 -6.45 15.41
CA MET A 210 10.39 -5.08 15.37
C MET A 210 9.02 -4.96 16.05
N SER A 211 8.85 -3.86 16.77
CA SER A 211 7.54 -3.34 17.20
C SER A 211 6.71 -2.88 16.00
N ILE A 212 5.39 -2.76 16.20
CA ILE A 212 4.52 -2.25 15.14
C ILE A 212 4.87 -0.81 14.70
N SER A 213 5.29 0.05 15.64
CA SER A 213 5.73 1.42 15.33
C SER A 213 6.98 1.44 14.44
N GLU A 214 7.97 0.61 14.75
CA GLU A 214 9.19 0.48 13.92
C GLU A 214 8.86 -0.05 12.52
N LYS A 215 7.92 -1.01 12.41
CA LYS A 215 7.48 -1.53 11.12
C LYS A 215 6.82 -0.44 10.28
N MET A 216 5.86 0.28 10.85
CA MET A 216 5.14 1.35 10.15
C MET A 216 6.09 2.48 9.71
N ARG A 217 7.06 2.84 10.57
CA ARG A 217 8.11 3.80 10.20
C ARG A 217 9.00 3.29 9.06
N ALA A 218 9.40 2.02 9.10
CA ALA A 218 10.21 1.42 8.05
C ALA A 218 9.45 1.39 6.71
N VAL A 219 8.16 1.03 6.70
CA VAL A 219 7.34 1.07 5.48
C VAL A 219 7.20 2.50 4.96
N TYR A 220 6.93 3.47 5.83
CA TYR A 220 6.84 4.88 5.44
C TYR A 220 8.13 5.40 4.77
N GLN A 221 9.29 5.07 5.35
CA GLN A 221 10.60 5.50 4.83
C GLN A 221 11.05 4.71 3.60
N GLY A 222 10.73 3.42 3.54
CA GLY A 222 11.15 2.50 2.48
C GLY A 222 10.25 2.48 1.25
N THR A 223 9.26 3.37 1.17
CA THR A 223 8.29 3.48 0.07
C THR A 223 8.17 4.92 -0.43
N SER A 224 7.40 5.12 -1.50
CA SER A 224 7.07 6.45 -2.02
C SER A 224 6.22 7.30 -1.07
N LEU A 225 5.66 6.72 0.00
CA LEU A 225 4.84 7.43 0.98
C LEU A 225 5.53 8.66 1.58
N SER A 226 6.80 8.53 1.96
CA SER A 226 7.55 9.64 2.55
C SER A 226 7.58 10.86 1.63
N LYS A 227 7.84 10.62 0.35
CA LYS A 227 7.83 11.64 -0.70
C LYS A 227 6.42 12.18 -0.94
N GLU A 228 5.39 11.33 -1.00
CA GLU A 228 4.02 11.77 -1.22
C GLU A 228 3.49 12.64 -0.07
N PHE A 229 3.80 12.29 1.19
CA PHE A 229 3.49 13.14 2.34
C PHE A 229 4.22 14.48 2.28
N SER A 230 5.49 14.47 1.88
CA SER A 230 6.27 15.70 1.70
C SER A 230 5.69 16.59 0.59
N ASN A 231 5.37 15.99 -0.57
CA ASN A 231 4.74 16.68 -1.70
C ASN A 231 3.38 17.29 -1.33
N ALA A 232 2.63 16.64 -0.44
CA ALA A 232 1.36 17.12 0.06
C ALA A 232 1.50 18.16 1.19
N GLY A 233 2.72 18.52 1.60
CA GLY A 233 2.97 19.47 2.69
C GLY A 233 2.60 18.93 4.08
N LEU A 234 2.58 17.60 4.26
CA LEU A 234 2.19 16.91 5.49
C LEU A 234 3.39 16.60 6.40
N GLU A 235 4.57 17.18 6.14
CA GLU A 235 5.79 16.96 6.94
C GLU A 235 5.63 17.36 8.41
N VAL A 236 4.74 18.32 8.70
CA VAL A 236 4.44 18.81 10.07
C VAL A 236 3.39 17.94 10.78
N VAL A 237 2.72 17.04 10.04
CA VAL A 237 1.67 16.14 10.57
C VAL A 237 2.26 14.83 11.11
N LEU A 238 3.53 14.53 10.77
CA LEU A 238 4.28 13.33 11.16
C LEU A 238 5.22 13.56 12.35
#